data_AF-A0A257VC75-F1
#
_entry.id   AF-A0A257VC75-F1
#
_cell.length_a   1.000
_cell.length_b   1.000
_cell.length_c   1.000
_cell.angle_alpha   90.00
_cell.angle_beta   90.00
_cell.angle_gamma   90.00
#
_symmetry.space_group_name_H-M   'P 1'
#
loop_
_entity.id
_entity.type
_entity.pdbx_description
1 polymer ?
#
loop_
_entity_poly.entity_id
_entity_poly.type
_entity_poly.pdbx_seq_one_letter_code
_entity_poly.pdbx_strand_id
1 'polypeptide(L)'
;MKVDEVRLFVAATLLQARAGGRLTEVLERLAETLRENAALRGEVRALSAQGKMTGTVLTLLPLGIGIMLYLTATEFISVLIYHPNGKYLIWTGIACVIAGHLVIQRLVKVKV
;
A
#
# COMPACT_ATOMS: atom_id res chain seq x y z
N MET A 1 -11.87 -26.88 -61.05
CA MET A 1 -11.99 -26.06 -59.83
C MET A 1 -10.61 -26.00 -59.20
N LYS A 2 -9.99 -24.81 -59.13
CA LYS A 2 -8.55 -24.69 -58.85
C LYS A 2 -8.30 -24.89 -57.36
N VAL A 3 -7.39 -25.80 -57.00
CA VAL A 3 -7.04 -26.15 -55.61
C VAL A 3 -6.63 -24.92 -54.78
N ASP A 4 -6.17 -23.86 -55.44
CA ASP A 4 -5.78 -22.59 -54.80
C ASP A 4 -6.97 -21.78 -54.28
N GLU A 5 -8.13 -21.82 -54.94
CA GLU A 5 -9.34 -21.11 -54.50
C GLU A 5 -9.87 -21.73 -53.20
N VAL A 6 -9.79 -23.05 -53.07
CA VAL A 6 -10.17 -23.78 -51.86
C VAL A 6 -9.21 -23.46 -50.71
N ARG A 7 -7.91 -23.39 -50.97
CA ARG A 7 -6.91 -23.00 -49.95
C ARG A 7 -7.11 -21.56 -49.48
N LEU A 8 -7.43 -20.64 -50.39
CA LEU A 8 -7.70 -19.25 -50.06
C LEU A 8 -8.99 -19.11 -49.23
N PHE A 9 -10.03 -19.88 -49.57
CA PHE A 9 -11.28 -19.92 -48.82
C PHE A 9 -11.09 -20.48 -47.39
N VAL A 10 -10.31 -21.56 -47.25
CA VAL A 10 -9.97 -22.13 -45.93
C VAL A 10 -9.14 -21.16 -45.10
N ALA A 11 -8.17 -20.48 -45.70
CA ALA A 11 -7.35 -19.48 -45.02
C ALA A 11 -8.17 -18.26 -44.56
N ALA A 12 -9.09 -17.77 -45.40
CA ALA A 12 -10.00 -16.69 -45.06
C ALA A 12 -10.97 -17.11 -43.94
N THR A 13 -11.51 -18.32 -43.98
CA THR A 13 -12.40 -18.87 -42.94
C THR A 13 -11.67 -19.04 -41.61
N LEU A 14 -10.42 -19.54 -41.62
CA LEU A 14 -9.58 -19.67 -40.42
C LEU A 14 -9.19 -18.29 -39.85
N LEU A 15 -8.96 -17.28 -40.72
CA LEU A 15 -8.68 -15.91 -40.32
C LEU A 15 -9.91 -15.24 -39.70
N GLN A 16 -11.09 -15.47 -40.29
CA GLN A 16 -12.37 -14.98 -39.78
C GLN A 16 -12.75 -15.69 -38.47
N ALA A 17 -12.44 -16.98 -38.32
CA ALA A 17 -12.56 -17.71 -37.05
C ALA A 17 -11.58 -17.17 -35.99
N ARG A 18 -10.37 -16.78 -36.40
CA ARG A 18 -9.40 -16.08 -35.54
C ARG A 18 -9.89 -14.71 -35.08
N ALA A 19 -10.65 -13.98 -35.92
CA ALA A 19 -11.18 -12.66 -35.57
C ALA A 19 -12.49 -12.73 -34.77
N GLY A 20 -13.38 -13.68 -35.09
CA GLY A 20 -14.71 -13.80 -34.46
C GLY A 20 -14.74 -14.54 -33.12
N GLY A 21 -13.83 -15.49 -32.88
CA GLY A 21 -13.77 -16.24 -31.61
C GLY A 21 -12.76 -15.68 -30.59
N ARG A 22 -11.61 -15.18 -31.07
CA ARG A 22 -10.53 -14.76 -30.16
C ARG A 22 -10.71 -13.36 -29.58
N LEU A 23 -11.47 -12.46 -30.24
CA LEU A 23 -11.76 -11.15 -29.65
C LEU A 23 -12.64 -11.31 -28.40
N THR A 24 -13.67 -12.15 -28.48
CA THR A 24 -14.51 -12.51 -27.33
C THR A 24 -13.65 -13.09 -26.21
N GLU A 25 -12.77 -14.04 -26.52
CA GLU A 25 -11.84 -14.62 -25.53
C GLU A 25 -10.87 -13.59 -24.92
N VAL A 26 -10.31 -12.68 -25.74
CA VAL A 26 -9.40 -11.62 -25.27
C VAL A 26 -10.14 -10.60 -24.40
N LEU A 27 -11.36 -10.21 -24.78
CA LEU A 27 -12.19 -9.30 -23.98
C LEU A 27 -12.65 -9.95 -22.67
N GLU A 28 -12.93 -11.25 -22.68
CA GLU A 28 -13.30 -12.02 -21.49
C GLU A 28 -12.13 -12.10 -20.50
N ARG A 29 -10.92 -12.42 -20.98
CA ARG A 29 -9.69 -12.36 -20.17
C ARG A 29 -9.39 -10.97 -19.63
N LEU A 30 -9.64 -9.93 -20.42
CA LEU A 30 -9.44 -8.54 -19.99
C LEU A 30 -10.48 -8.14 -18.94
N ALA A 31 -11.73 -8.58 -19.08
CA ALA A 31 -12.78 -8.37 -18.09
C ALA A 31 -12.47 -9.08 -16.75
N GLU A 32 -11.94 -10.31 -16.80
CA GLU A 32 -11.43 -11.02 -15.63
C GLU A 32 -10.28 -10.26 -14.96
N THR A 33 -9.28 -9.85 -15.75
CA THR A 33 -8.12 -9.08 -15.27
C THR A 33 -8.54 -7.75 -14.63
N LEU A 34 -9.56 -7.08 -15.18
CA LEU A 34 -10.10 -5.85 -14.60
C LEU A 34 -10.81 -6.10 -13.27
N ARG A 35 -11.59 -7.19 -13.16
CA ARG A 35 -12.22 -7.60 -11.90
C ARG A 35 -11.19 -7.94 -10.82
N GLU A 36 -10.14 -8.68 -11.18
CA GLU A 36 -9.04 -8.99 -10.26
C GLU A 36 -8.32 -7.72 -9.79
N ASN A 37 -8.01 -6.79 -10.70
CA ASN A 37 -7.40 -5.52 -10.33
C ASN A 37 -8.30 -4.68 -9.41
N ALA A 38 -9.62 -4.69 -9.64
CA ALA A 38 -10.56 -3.99 -8.76
C ALA A 38 -10.59 -4.62 -7.35
N ALA A 39 -10.57 -5.95 -7.26
CA ALA A 39 -10.50 -6.67 -5.98
C ALA A 39 -9.18 -6.38 -5.25
N LEU A 40 -8.04 -6.47 -5.95
CA LEU A 40 -6.72 -6.15 -5.40
C LEU A 40 -6.61 -4.71 -4.90
N ARG A 41 -7.18 -3.74 -5.63
CA ARG A 41 -7.25 -2.34 -5.16
C ARG A 41 -8.06 -2.21 -3.88
N GLY A 42 -9.15 -2.96 -3.75
CA GLY A 42 -9.96 -3.03 -2.53
C GLY A 42 -9.16 -3.57 -1.35
N GLU A 43 -8.47 -4.70 -1.54
CA GLU A 43 -7.64 -5.34 -0.52
C GLU A 43 -6.46 -4.45 -0.10
N VAL A 44 -5.75 -3.86 -1.06
CA VAL A 44 -4.68 -2.89 -0.80
C VAL A 44 -5.18 -1.70 0.00
N ARG A 45 -6.38 -1.18 -0.31
CA ARG A 45 -6.97 -0.07 0.44
C ARG A 45 -7.29 -0.46 1.88
N ALA A 46 -7.81 -1.66 2.11
CA ALA A 46 -8.10 -2.18 3.45
C ALA A 46 -6.81 -2.37 4.27
N LEU A 47 -5.81 -3.04 3.70
CA LEU A 47 -4.48 -3.22 4.31
C LEU A 47 -3.80 -1.88 4.61
N SER A 48 -3.91 -0.92 3.68
CA SER A 48 -3.39 0.43 3.87
C SER A 48 -4.09 1.16 5.01
N ALA A 49 -5.41 1.00 5.17
CA ALA A 49 -6.16 1.57 6.28
C ALA A 49 -5.73 0.97 7.62
N GLN A 50 -5.55 -0.36 7.70
CA GLN A 50 -5.01 -1.03 8.88
C GLN A 50 -3.61 -0.51 9.22
N GLY A 51 -2.71 -0.42 8.23
CA GLY A 51 -1.36 0.12 8.41
C GLY A 51 -1.33 1.57 8.94
N LYS A 52 -2.24 2.44 8.48
CA LYS A 52 -2.38 3.80 9.02
C LYS A 52 -2.81 3.78 10.49
N MET A 53 -3.79 2.96 10.83
CA MET A 53 -4.28 2.88 12.21
C MET A 53 -3.18 2.38 13.15
N THR A 54 -2.52 1.26 12.80
CA THR A 54 -1.42 0.71 13.60
C THR A 54 -0.28 1.71 13.73
N GLY A 55 0.10 2.38 12.64
CA GLY A 55 1.15 3.39 12.68
C GLY A 55 0.82 4.60 13.56
N THR A 56 -0.45 5.05 13.53
CA THR A 56 -0.92 6.14 14.39
C THR A 56 -0.87 5.74 15.87
N VAL A 57 -1.32 4.53 16.20
CA VAL A 57 -1.25 4.00 17.57
C VAL A 57 0.20 3.90 18.05
N LEU A 58 1.10 3.38 17.22
CA LEU A 58 2.52 3.24 17.57
C LEU A 58 3.19 4.60 17.85
N THR A 59 2.83 5.64 17.09
CA THR A 59 3.34 7.00 17.31
C THR A 59 2.76 7.67 18.55
N LEU A 60 1.54 7.31 18.95
CA LEU A 60 0.89 7.86 20.14
C LEU A 60 1.42 7.25 21.44
N LEU A 61 1.86 5.99 21.37
CA LEU A 61 2.35 5.19 22.49
C LEU A 61 3.49 5.86 23.30
N PRO A 62 4.61 6.33 22.68
CA PRO A 62 5.66 7.03 23.42
C PRO A 62 5.21 8.36 24.01
N LEU A 63 4.28 9.07 23.36
CA LEU A 63 3.66 10.28 23.90
C LEU A 63 2.86 9.97 25.18
N GLY A 64 2.04 8.91 25.14
CA GLY A 64 1.24 8.46 26.28
C GLY A 64 2.12 8.02 27.45
N ILE A 65 3.18 7.24 27.19
CA ILE A 65 4.14 6.84 28.21
C ILE A 65 4.85 8.06 28.81
N GLY A 66 5.26 9.04 27.99
CA GLY A 66 5.90 10.26 28.47
C GLY A 66 5.00 11.07 29.41
N ILE A 67 3.71 11.23 29.06
CA ILE A 67 2.72 11.90 29.92
C ILE A 67 2.48 11.10 31.20
N MET A 68 2.36 9.77 31.09
CA MET A 68 2.15 8.91 32.25
C MET A 68 3.32 9.01 33.24
N LEU A 69 4.57 8.92 32.75
CA LEU A 69 5.78 9.08 33.56
C LEU A 69 5.86 10.46 34.21
N TYR A 70 5.36 11.51 33.55
CA TYR A 70 5.31 12.85 34.15
C TYR A 70 4.42 12.89 35.40
N LEU A 71 3.31 12.13 35.39
CA LEU A 71 2.32 12.10 36.47
C LEU A 71 2.69 11.12 37.59
N THR A 72 3.29 9.96 37.28
CA THR A 72 3.63 8.94 38.29
C THR A 72 5.07 9.01 38.79
N ALA A 73 6.02 9.51 38.00
CA ALA A 73 7.45 9.44 38.29
C ALA A 73 8.16 10.79 38.01
N THR A 74 7.73 11.85 38.71
CA THR A 74 8.24 13.21 38.51
C THR A 74 9.75 13.34 38.74
N GLU A 75 10.34 12.59 39.70
CA GLU A 75 11.80 12.61 39.90
C GLU A 75 12.57 12.08 38.69
N PHE A 76 12.09 11.00 38.07
CA PHE A 76 12.76 10.37 36.93
C PHE A 76 12.72 11.28 35.69
N ILE A 77 11.57 11.92 35.45
CA ILE A 77 11.40 12.83 34.33
C ILE A 77 12.12 14.17 34.56
N SER A 78 12.30 14.58 35.82
CA SER A 78 13.03 15.81 36.16
C SER A 78 14.51 15.69 35.77
N VAL A 79 15.15 14.54 35.99
CA VAL A 79 16.51 14.30 35.48
C VAL A 79 16.53 14.40 33.96
N LEU A 80 15.53 13.87 33.26
CA LEU A 80 15.47 13.94 31.81
C LEU A 80 15.24 15.37 31.27
N ILE A 81 14.50 16.22 31.99
CA ILE A 81 14.16 17.60 31.58
C ILE A 81 15.26 18.60 31.97
N TYR A 82 15.82 18.48 33.17
CA TYR A 82 16.74 19.47 33.74
C TYR A 82 18.22 19.19 33.44
N HIS A 83 18.62 17.93 33.22
CA HIS A 83 20.00 17.64 32.82
C HIS A 83 20.24 17.97 31.34
N PRO A 84 21.36 18.62 30.98
CA PRO A 84 21.66 18.99 29.58
C PRO A 84 21.65 17.79 28.62
N ASN A 85 22.14 16.62 29.08
CA ASN A 85 22.13 15.39 28.28
C ASN A 85 20.71 14.82 28.08
N GLY A 86 19.82 14.98 29.06
CA GLY A 86 18.44 14.52 28.96
C GLY A 86 17.63 15.30 27.92
N LYS A 87 17.89 16.60 27.79
CA LYS A 87 17.30 17.46 26.76
C LYS A 87 17.64 16.99 25.34
N TYR A 88 18.90 16.64 25.09
CA TYR A 88 19.30 16.05 23.80
C TYR A 88 18.57 14.73 23.54
N LEU A 89 18.43 13.87 24.55
CA LEU A 89 17.74 12.59 24.41
C LEU A 89 16.26 12.78 24.05
N ILE A 90 15.56 13.72 24.71
CA ILE A 90 14.16 14.06 24.38
C ILE A 90 14.05 14.55 22.94
N TRP A 91 14.90 15.50 22.53
CA TRP A 91 14.89 16.03 21.17
C TRP A 91 15.14 14.95 20.11
N THR A 92 16.11 14.05 20.35
CA THR A 92 16.37 12.92 19.45
C THR A 92 15.21 11.93 19.41
N GLY A 93 14.56 11.66 20.55
CA GLY A 93 13.37 10.81 20.62
C GLY A 93 12.19 11.37 19.84
N ILE A 94 11.91 12.67 19.99
CA ILE A 94 10.87 13.37 19.22
C ILE A 94 11.19 13.32 17.73
N ALA A 95 12.44 13.59 17.35
CA ALA A 95 12.88 13.50 15.95
C ALA A 95 12.68 12.09 15.36
N CYS A 96 13.00 11.04 16.12
CA CYS A 96 12.76 9.65 15.74
C CYS A 96 11.27 9.34 15.56
N VAL A 97 10.40 9.80 16.46
CA VAL A 97 8.95 9.59 16.36
C VAL A 97 8.38 10.30 15.13
N ILE A 98 8.81 11.54 14.87
CA ILE A 98 8.40 12.31 13.68
C ILE A 98 8.90 11.61 12.40
N ALA A 99 10.17 11.18 12.37
CA ALA A 99 10.73 10.47 11.24
C ALA A 99 9.97 9.15 10.98
N GLY A 100 9.68 8.37 12.02
CA GLY A 100 8.88 7.15 11.92
C GLY A 100 7.48 7.43 11.39
N HIS A 101 6.81 8.46 11.90
CA HIS A 101 5.50 8.89 11.42
C HIS A 101 5.52 9.27 9.93
N LEU A 102 6.53 10.05 9.50
CA LEU A 102 6.70 10.43 8.10
C LEU A 102 6.96 9.23 7.19
N VAL A 103 7.77 8.26 7.63
CA VAL A 103 8.02 7.02 6.88
C VAL A 103 6.73 6.23 6.70
N ILE A 104 5.92 6.08 7.76
CA ILE A 104 4.62 5.40 7.69
C ILE A 104 3.68 6.13 6.73
N GLN A 105 3.60 7.46 6.80
CA GLN A 105 2.79 8.23 5.87
C GLN A 105 3.23 8.06 4.41
N ARG A 106 4.55 8.01 4.15
CA ARG A 106 5.10 7.76 2.81
C ARG A 106 4.78 6.37 2.32
N LEU A 107 4.98 5.34 3.15
CA LEU A 107 4.67 3.95 2.80
C LEU A 107 3.20 3.77 2.43
N VAL A 108 2.28 4.42 3.15
CA VAL A 108 0.86 4.28 2.84
C VAL A 108 0.41 5.15 1.66
N LYS A 109 1.07 6.28 1.40
CA LYS A 109 0.74 7.13 0.25
C LYS A 109 1.16 6.52 -1.10
N VAL A 110 2.11 5.57 -1.10
CA VAL A 110 2.70 4.97 -2.32
C VAL A 110 1.75 4.01 -3.08
N LYS A 111 0.52 3.78 -2.60
CA LYS A 111 -0.38 2.79 -3.24
C LYS A 111 -1.77 3.34 -3.59
N VAL A 112 -1.78 4.54 -4.20
CA VAL A 112 -2.92 5.06 -4.97
C VAL A 112 -2.50 5.28 -6.42
#